data_AF-A0A929K560-F1
#
_entry.id   AF-A0A929K560-F1
#
_cell.length_a   1.000
_cell.length_b   1.000
_cell.length_c   1.000
_cell.angle_alpha   90.00
_cell.angle_beta   90.00
_cell.angle_gamma   90.00
#
_symmetry.space_group_name_H-M   'P 1'
#
loop_
_entity.id
_entity.type
_entity.pdbx_description
1 polymer ?
#
loop_
_entity_poly.entity_id
_entity_poly.type
_entity_poly.pdbx_seq_one_letter_code
_entity_poly.pdbx_strand_id
1 'polypeptide(L)'
;YKHYFTFEPSLGVRETAWRINEDENTSTENDWKLHRELYDVKLDLSTELFHVYHLNGEGIDKIKHSIRPQIVYDYIPDDPDLSLYPNFEEEIDRIEKKNLVTYSITNTFTSKSKKHTAERDKYQEDEYEERSYIYHEFCRFKLEQSYDINKAKEDDPENWTNN
;
A
#
# COMPACT_ATOMS: atom_id res chain seq x y z
N TYR A 1 -10.82 4.52 24.08
CA TYR A 1 -9.41 4.17 23.82
C TYR A 1 -9.03 4.72 22.45
N LYS A 2 -7.93 5.49 22.32
CA LYS A 2 -7.43 5.93 21.01
C LYS A 2 -6.39 4.91 20.54
N HIS A 3 -6.68 4.20 19.46
CA HIS A 3 -5.76 3.24 18.87
C HIS A 3 -4.71 4.02 18.07
N TYR A 4 -3.47 4.04 18.56
CA TYR A 4 -2.34 4.69 17.89
C TYR A 4 -1.51 3.71 17.05
N PHE A 5 -1.82 2.41 17.10
CA PHE A 5 -1.10 1.35 16.42
C PHE A 5 -2.08 0.38 15.79
N THR A 6 -1.81 0.01 14.54
CA THR A 6 -2.58 -0.93 13.73
C THR A 6 -1.66 -2.04 13.26
N PHE A 7 -2.13 -3.27 13.41
CA PHE A 7 -1.47 -4.47 12.91
C PHE A 7 -2.47 -5.28 12.08
N GLU A 8 -2.14 -5.50 10.82
CA GLU A 8 -2.98 -6.21 9.85
C GLU A 8 -2.18 -7.36 9.21
N PRO A 9 -2.32 -8.59 9.72
CA PRO A 9 -1.77 -9.78 9.07
C PRO A 9 -2.68 -10.25 7.93
N SER A 10 -2.08 -10.75 6.86
CA SER A 10 -2.76 -11.36 5.72
C SER A 10 -2.01 -12.62 5.27
N LEU A 11 -2.79 -13.63 4.86
CA LEU A 11 -2.32 -14.89 4.29
C LEU A 11 -3.16 -15.17 3.05
N GLY A 12 -2.50 -15.37 1.91
CA GLY A 12 -3.13 -15.77 0.65
C GLY A 12 -2.69 -17.16 0.23
N VAL A 13 -3.58 -17.87 -0.46
CA VAL A 13 -3.31 -19.16 -1.11
C VAL A 13 -3.86 -19.08 -2.54
N ARG A 14 -3.07 -19.53 -3.51
CA ARG A 14 -3.40 -19.50 -4.93
C ARG A 14 -3.08 -20.83 -5.57
N GLU A 15 -4.03 -21.37 -6.30
CA GLU A 15 -3.85 -22.53 -7.18
C GLU A 15 -4.04 -22.06 -8.63
N THR A 16 -3.17 -22.49 -9.53
CA THR A 16 -3.28 -22.23 -10.98
C THR A 16 -3.16 -23.55 -11.71
N ALA A 17 -4.06 -23.83 -12.65
CA ALA A 17 -4.02 -25.04 -13.47
C ALA A 17 -4.14 -24.68 -14.95
N TRP A 18 -3.25 -25.25 -15.76
CA TRP A 18 -3.23 -25.03 -17.20
C TRP A 18 -3.60 -26.32 -17.93
N ARG A 19 -4.39 -26.17 -18.99
CA ARG A 19 -4.65 -27.22 -19.97
C ARG A 19 -4.13 -26.77 -21.32
N ILE A 20 -3.08 -27.45 -21.79
CA ILE A 20 -2.43 -27.16 -23.06
C ILE A 20 -2.90 -28.22 -24.06
N ASN A 21 -3.35 -27.79 -25.24
CA ASN A 21 -3.63 -28.71 -26.33
C ASN A 21 -2.36 -28.84 -27.18
N GLU A 22 -1.93 -30.06 -27.45
CA GLU A 22 -0.83 -30.34 -28.37
C GLU A 22 -1.30 -30.16 -29.83
N ASP A 23 -0.50 -29.46 -30.63
CA ASP A 23 -0.62 -29.51 -32.10
C ASP A 23 0.11 -30.77 -32.62
N GLU A 24 -0.44 -31.41 -33.67
CA GLU A 24 -0.04 -32.73 -34.21
C GLU A 24 1.45 -32.91 -34.62
N ASN A 25 2.32 -31.89 -34.50
CA ASN A 25 3.71 -31.93 -34.97
C ASN A 25 4.80 -31.94 -33.88
N THR A 26 4.45 -31.98 -32.59
CA THR A 26 5.45 -32.04 -31.51
C THR A 26 5.22 -33.25 -30.61
N SER A 27 5.92 -34.35 -30.90
CA SER A 27 6.01 -35.52 -30.04
C SER A 27 6.78 -35.18 -28.76
N THR A 28 6.09 -34.70 -27.74
CA THR A 28 6.64 -34.68 -26.38
C THR A 28 5.62 -35.36 -25.48
N GLU A 29 5.85 -36.61 -25.12
CA GLU A 29 5.09 -37.30 -24.06
C GLU A 29 5.29 -36.51 -22.74
N ASN A 30 4.50 -35.48 -22.48
CA ASN A 30 4.50 -34.81 -21.19
C ASN A 30 3.11 -34.27 -20.83
N ASP A 31 2.73 -34.57 -19.60
CA ASP A 31 1.38 -34.55 -19.05
C ASP A 31 0.60 -33.26 -19.34
N TRP A 32 -0.62 -33.42 -19.88
CA TRP A 32 -1.55 -32.40 -20.37
C TRP A 32 -2.19 -31.53 -19.26
N LYS A 33 -1.60 -31.55 -18.06
CA LYS A 33 -2.04 -30.82 -16.86
C LYS A 33 -0.84 -30.37 -16.04
N LEU A 34 -0.53 -29.08 -16.13
CA LEU A 34 0.37 -28.42 -15.18
C LEU A 34 -0.48 -27.73 -14.12
N HIS A 35 -0.07 -27.82 -12.86
CA HIS A 35 -0.66 -27.05 -11.77
C HIS A 35 0.44 -26.43 -10.92
N ARG A 36 0.12 -25.30 -10.30
CA ARG A 36 0.97 -24.56 -9.37
C ARG A 36 0.16 -24.21 -8.14
N GLU A 37 0.75 -24.44 -6.97
CA GLU A 37 0.24 -24.00 -5.68
C GLU A 37 1.20 -22.99 -5.07
N LEU A 38 0.69 -21.85 -4.62
CA LEU A 38 1.47 -20.78 -4.02
C LEU A 38 0.75 -20.23 -2.79
N TYR A 39 1.50 -19.74 -1.83
CA TYR A 39 0.96 -18.94 -0.73
C TYR A 39 1.74 -17.64 -0.58
N ASP A 40 1.09 -16.63 -0.02
CA ASP A 40 1.70 -15.34 0.27
C ASP A 40 1.38 -14.91 1.70
N VAL A 41 2.33 -14.24 2.35
CA VAL A 41 2.16 -13.68 3.69
C VAL A 41 2.44 -12.19 3.62
N LYS A 42 1.57 -11.39 4.22
CA LYS A 42 1.78 -9.96 4.37
C LYS A 42 1.52 -9.52 5.80
N LEU A 43 2.42 -8.72 6.36
CA LEU A 43 2.27 -8.08 7.67
C LEU A 43 2.34 -6.57 7.50
N ASP A 44 1.26 -5.86 7.84
CA ASP A 44 1.19 -4.41 7.78
C ASP A 44 1.12 -3.82 9.20
N LEU A 45 2.11 -3.01 9.55
CA LEU A 45 2.25 -2.37 10.85
C LEU A 45 2.24 -0.86 10.64
N SER A 46 1.36 -0.14 11.32
CA SER A 46 1.33 1.32 11.23
C SER A 46 0.97 2.01 12.53
N THR A 47 1.41 3.26 12.65
CA THR A 47 1.06 4.13 13.77
C THR A 47 0.65 5.49 13.23
N GLU A 48 -0.33 6.16 13.86
CA GLU A 48 -0.72 7.51 13.47
C GLU A 48 -0.61 8.45 14.66
N LEU A 49 0.26 9.45 14.50
CA LEU A 49 0.47 10.52 15.47
C LEU A 49 0.00 11.83 14.84
N PHE A 50 -0.56 12.72 15.65
CA PHE A 50 -0.91 14.05 15.15
C PHE A 50 -0.74 15.12 16.21
N HIS A 51 -0.54 16.35 15.74
CA HIS A 51 -0.55 17.55 16.55
C HIS A 51 -1.46 18.61 15.92
N VAL A 52 -2.15 19.39 16.76
CA VAL A 52 -3.05 20.47 16.31
C VAL A 52 -2.47 21.82 16.76
N TYR A 53 -1.94 22.56 15.81
CA TYR A 53 -1.44 23.91 16.01
C TYR A 53 -2.60 24.91 15.96
N HIS A 54 -2.67 25.79 16.96
CA HIS A 54 -3.67 26.85 17.03
C HIS A 54 -3.03 28.13 16.50
N LEU A 55 -3.58 28.68 15.41
CA LEU A 55 -3.01 29.86 14.76
C LEU A 55 -3.80 31.13 15.06
N ASN A 56 -5.07 31.00 15.47
CA ASN A 56 -5.97 32.13 15.79
C ASN A 56 -5.97 33.23 14.71
N GLY A 57 -5.76 32.88 13.45
CA GLY A 57 -5.72 33.82 12.33
C GLY A 57 -7.12 34.08 11.73
N GLU A 58 -7.26 35.16 10.98
CA GLU A 58 -8.56 35.54 10.37
C GLU A 58 -9.09 34.52 9.35
N GLY A 59 -8.22 33.77 8.67
CA GLY A 59 -8.61 32.79 7.65
C GLY A 59 -8.45 31.31 8.05
N ILE A 60 -7.52 30.99 8.95
CA ILE A 60 -7.24 29.62 9.40
C ILE A 60 -7.19 29.61 10.94
N ASP A 61 -8.09 28.85 11.55
CA ASP A 61 -8.15 28.71 13.01
C ASP A 61 -7.04 27.77 13.51
N LYS A 62 -6.91 26.61 12.85
CA LYS A 62 -6.02 25.53 13.29
C LYS A 62 -5.41 24.77 12.11
N ILE A 63 -4.24 24.18 12.33
CA ILE A 63 -3.63 23.21 11.42
C ILE A 63 -3.40 21.91 12.17
N LYS A 64 -3.95 20.80 11.67
CA LYS A 64 -3.60 19.44 12.11
C LYS A 64 -2.46 18.95 11.22
N HIS A 65 -1.33 18.58 11.82
CA HIS A 65 -0.27 17.80 11.15
C HIS A 65 -0.33 16.37 11.67
N SER A 66 -0.53 15.42 10.76
CA SER A 66 -0.57 13.99 11.04
C SER A 66 0.64 13.32 10.40
N ILE A 67 1.29 12.43 11.14
CA ILE A 67 2.43 11.62 10.70
C ILE A 67 2.04 10.15 10.86
N ARG A 68 2.12 9.39 9.77
CA ARG A 68 1.86 7.96 9.74
C ARG A 68 3.08 7.18 9.25
N PRO A 69 3.94 6.72 10.18
CA PRO A 69 4.92 5.67 9.91
C PRO A 69 4.23 4.33 9.65
N GLN A 70 4.75 3.57 8.70
CA GLN A 70 4.26 2.25 8.33
C GLN A 70 5.43 1.34 7.91
N ILE A 71 5.35 0.07 8.29
CA ILE A 71 6.25 -1.00 7.88
C ILE A 71 5.39 -2.12 7.31
N VAL A 72 5.70 -2.54 6.09
CA VAL A 72 5.04 -3.66 5.43
C VAL A 72 6.09 -4.74 5.15
N TYR A 73 5.78 -5.98 5.51
CA TYR A 73 6.56 -7.14 5.12
C TYR A 73 5.74 -8.00 4.16
N ASP A 74 6.28 -8.26 2.97
CA ASP A 74 5.67 -9.11 1.95
C ASP A 74 6.58 -10.33 1.69
N TYR A 75 6.00 -11.52 1.83
CA TYR A 75 6.66 -12.79 1.59
C TYR A 75 5.90 -13.65 0.59
N ILE A 76 6.60 -14.08 -0.45
CA ILE A 76 6.17 -15.10 -1.41
C ILE A 76 7.36 -16.07 -1.56
N PRO A 77 7.17 -17.38 -1.33
CA PRO A 77 8.25 -18.35 -1.46
C PRO A 77 8.75 -18.45 -2.90
N ASP A 78 9.94 -19.02 -3.06
CA ASP A 78 10.47 -19.34 -4.39
C ASP A 78 9.77 -20.56 -4.97
N ASP A 79 9.59 -20.55 -6.28
CA ASP A 79 8.96 -21.63 -7.04
C ASP A 79 10.01 -22.18 -8.03
N PRO A 80 10.67 -23.30 -7.70
CA PRO A 80 11.78 -23.83 -8.51
C PRO A 80 11.32 -24.29 -9.90
N ASP A 81 10.04 -24.67 -10.02
CA ASP A 81 9.46 -25.17 -11.25
C ASP A 81 8.85 -24.04 -12.09
N LEU A 82 8.99 -22.77 -11.65
CA LEU A 82 8.41 -21.62 -12.32
C LEU A 82 8.70 -21.63 -13.82
N SER A 83 9.97 -21.85 -14.20
CA SER A 83 10.42 -21.91 -15.60
C SER A 83 9.75 -22.98 -16.46
N LEU A 84 9.22 -24.05 -15.85
CA LEU A 84 8.53 -25.15 -16.53
C LEU A 84 7.06 -24.82 -16.82
N TYR A 85 6.48 -23.85 -16.12
CA TYR A 85 5.10 -23.44 -16.36
C TYR A 85 4.96 -22.63 -17.67
N PRO A 86 3.78 -22.72 -18.32
CA PRO A 86 3.48 -21.94 -19.51
C PRO A 86 3.58 -20.44 -19.20
N ASN A 87 3.92 -19.64 -20.22
CA ASN A 87 3.87 -18.19 -20.14
C ASN A 87 2.87 -17.67 -21.16
N PHE A 88 1.59 -17.62 -20.78
CA PHE A 88 0.55 -17.01 -21.59
C PHE A 88 0.38 -15.54 -21.22
N GLU A 89 0.35 -15.25 -19.92
CA GLU A 89 0.24 -13.91 -19.35
C GLU A 89 1.25 -13.75 -18.21
N GLU A 90 2.34 -13.04 -18.49
CA GLU A 90 3.49 -12.91 -17.58
C GLU A 90 3.09 -12.44 -16.17
N GLU A 91 2.14 -11.50 -16.04
CA GLU A 91 1.70 -10.97 -14.74
C GLU A 91 1.02 -12.01 -13.83
N ILE A 92 0.43 -13.06 -14.42
CA ILE A 92 -0.31 -14.09 -13.69
C ILE A 92 0.53 -15.37 -13.59
N ASP A 93 1.23 -15.70 -14.67
CA ASP A 93 2.01 -16.93 -14.79
C ASP A 93 3.41 -16.80 -14.17
N ARG A 94 4.00 -15.60 -14.11
CA ARG A 94 5.32 -15.35 -13.51
C ARG A 94 5.19 -14.63 -12.16
N ILE A 95 4.85 -15.38 -11.12
CA ILE A 95 4.85 -14.86 -9.75
C ILE A 95 6.24 -15.05 -9.15
N GLU A 96 7.01 -13.98 -9.05
CA GLU A 96 8.35 -14.00 -8.47
C GLU A 96 8.32 -14.14 -6.94
N LYS A 97 9.35 -14.78 -6.39
CA LYS A 97 9.62 -14.82 -4.94
C LYS A 97 9.71 -13.41 -4.37
N LYS A 98 9.15 -13.18 -3.19
CA LYS A 98 9.22 -11.90 -2.47
C LYS A 98 9.70 -12.12 -1.05
N ASN A 99 10.60 -11.24 -0.62
CA ASN A 99 11.03 -11.14 0.77
C ASN A 99 11.37 -9.68 1.04
N LEU A 100 10.33 -8.84 0.98
CA LEU A 100 10.47 -7.41 0.88
C LEU A 100 10.01 -6.76 2.17
N VAL A 101 10.83 -5.84 2.70
CA VAL A 101 10.42 -4.94 3.77
C VAL A 101 10.30 -3.54 3.21
N THR A 102 9.11 -2.96 3.28
CA THR A 102 8.83 -1.59 2.84
C THR A 102 8.56 -0.69 4.02
N TYR A 103 9.37 0.36 4.15
CA TYR A 103 9.21 1.41 5.15
C TYR A 103 8.58 2.62 4.47
N SER A 104 7.57 3.22 5.09
CA SER A 104 7.03 4.49 4.62
C SER A 104 6.65 5.42 5.76
N ILE A 105 6.74 6.72 5.47
CA ILE A 105 6.27 7.79 6.36
C ILE A 105 5.40 8.72 5.53
N THR A 106 4.13 8.83 5.92
CA THR A 106 3.17 9.77 5.31
C THR A 106 2.96 10.96 6.23
N ASN A 107 3.09 12.18 5.70
CA ASN A 107 2.76 13.42 6.38
C ASN A 107 1.53 14.05 5.71
N THR A 108 0.54 14.41 6.51
CA THR A 108 -0.70 15.04 6.06
C THR A 108 -0.99 16.30 6.87
N PHE A 109 -1.26 17.42 6.18
CA PHE A 109 -1.60 18.70 6.79
C PHE A 109 -3.03 19.09 6.41
N THR A 110 -3.86 19.29 7.44
CA THR A 110 -5.25 19.68 7.29
C THR A 110 -5.49 21.01 7.99
N SER A 111 -5.92 22.02 7.25
CA SER A 111 -6.35 23.29 7.83
C SER A 111 -7.81 23.18 8.28
N LYS A 112 -8.15 23.94 9.33
CA LYS A 112 -9.51 24.16 9.81
C LYS A 112 -9.80 25.65 9.77
N SER A 113 -10.85 26.05 9.08
CA SER A 113 -11.32 27.43 9.00
C SER A 113 -12.82 27.52 9.33
N LYS A 114 -13.29 28.69 9.76
CA LYS A 114 -14.72 28.94 9.92
C LYS A 114 -15.33 29.12 8.55
N LYS A 115 -16.52 28.56 8.34
CA LYS A 115 -17.31 28.86 7.16
C LYS A 115 -17.76 30.31 7.28
N HIS A 116 -17.40 31.17 6.32
CA HIS A 116 -17.99 32.51 6.23
C HIS A 116 -19.47 32.33 5.89
N THR A 117 -20.34 32.51 6.88
CA THR A 117 -21.78 32.64 6.64
C THR A 117 -21.97 34.01 5.99
N ALA A 118 -22.30 34.03 4.70
CA ALA A 118 -22.75 35.26 4.04
C ALA A 118 -23.91 35.83 4.86
N GLU A 119 -23.89 37.15 5.09
CA GLU A 119 -24.88 37.90 5.88
C GLU A 119 -26.30 37.38 5.58
N ARG A 120 -26.87 36.60 6.51
CA ARG A 120 -28.29 36.27 6.48
C ARG A 120 -29.05 37.40 7.15
N ASP A 121 -30.20 37.72 6.56
CA ASP A 121 -31.09 38.81 6.95
C ASP A 121 -31.23 38.97 8.47
N LYS A 122 -31.12 40.23 8.93
CA LYS A 122 -31.16 40.66 10.34
C LYS A 122 -32.50 40.42 11.07
N TYR A 123 -33.32 39.48 10.62
CA TYR A 123 -34.69 39.23 11.08
C TYR A 123 -34.97 37.78 11.51
N GLN A 124 -33.94 36.99 11.81
CA GLN A 124 -34.11 35.70 12.47
C GLN A 124 -33.36 35.71 13.81
N GLU A 125 -34.10 36.09 14.85
CA GLU A 125 -33.74 35.89 16.25
C GLU A 125 -33.96 34.40 16.59
N ASP A 126 -32.98 33.78 17.24
CA ASP A 126 -33.07 32.51 17.95
C ASP A 126 -33.05 31.19 17.16
N GLU A 127 -32.05 30.98 16.30
CA GLU A 127 -31.62 29.63 15.93
C GLU A 127 -30.15 29.42 16.32
N TYR A 128 -29.86 28.35 17.06
CA TYR A 128 -28.51 27.98 17.50
C TYR A 128 -27.55 28.01 16.29
N GLU A 129 -26.68 29.01 16.21
CA GLU A 129 -25.64 29.04 15.17
C GLU A 129 -24.71 27.84 15.35
N GLU A 130 -24.97 26.75 14.62
CA GLU A 130 -24.01 25.68 14.48
C GLU A 130 -22.74 26.26 13.86
N ARG A 131 -21.67 26.31 14.65
CA ARG A 131 -20.34 26.69 14.18
C ARG A 131 -19.92 25.75 13.06
N SER A 132 -20.18 26.15 11.82
CA SER A 132 -19.81 25.40 10.64
C SER A 132 -18.33 25.62 10.34
N TYR A 133 -17.57 24.54 10.26
CA TYR A 133 -16.14 24.55 9.98
C TYR A 133 -15.87 23.88 8.64
N ILE A 134 -14.90 24.41 7.90
CA ILE A 134 -14.35 23.82 6.69
C ILE A 134 -13.01 23.20 7.05
N TYR A 135 -12.78 21.97 6.59
CA TYR A 135 -11.50 21.28 6.71
C TYR A 135 -10.93 21.09 5.31
N HIS A 136 -9.65 21.43 5.14
CA HIS A 136 -8.98 21.30 3.85
C HIS A 136 -7.62 20.63 4.03
N GLU A 137 -7.45 19.43 3.47
CA GLU A 137 -6.14 18.82 3.32
C GLU A 137 -5.39 19.57 2.22
N PHE A 138 -4.45 20.43 2.61
CA PHE A 138 -3.75 21.30 1.68
C PHE A 138 -2.38 20.75 1.27
N CYS A 139 -1.86 19.78 2.01
CA CYS A 139 -0.57 19.17 1.70
C CYS A 139 -0.51 17.73 2.22
N ARG A 140 -0.06 16.82 1.35
CA ARG A 140 0.28 15.45 1.70
C ARG A 140 1.54 15.04 0.96
N PHE A 141 2.48 14.44 1.68
CA PHE A 141 3.64 13.81 1.06
C PHE A 141 3.95 12.48 1.72
N LYS A 142 4.47 11.54 0.94
CA LYS A 142 4.86 10.20 1.38
C LYS A 142 6.28 9.95 0.93
N LEU A 143 7.13 9.54 1.87
CA LEU A 143 8.43 8.95 1.58
C LEU A 143 8.32 7.45 1.79
N GLU A 144 8.82 6.67 0.84
CA GLU A 144 8.80 5.21 0.89
C GLU A 144 10.12 4.65 0.38
N GLN A 145 10.57 3.57 1.01
CA GLN A 145 11.72 2.80 0.59
C GLN A 145 11.45 1.32 0.83
N SER A 146 11.78 0.50 -0.17
CA SER A 146 11.67 -0.95 -0.09
C SER A 146 13.05 -1.59 -0.08
N TYR A 147 13.22 -2.63 0.73
CA TYR A 147 14.45 -3.40 0.89
C TYR A 147 14.18 -4.88 0.63
N ASP A 148 14.88 -5.42 -0.36
CA ASP A 148 14.78 -6.83 -0.77
C ASP A 148 15.80 -7.69 -0.03
N ILE A 149 15.31 -8.54 0.87
CA ILE A 149 16.14 -9.40 1.71
C ILE A 149 16.79 -10.53 0.88
N ASN A 150 16.19 -10.94 -0.24
CA ASN A 150 16.76 -12.00 -1.07
C ASN A 150 18.05 -11.49 -1.73
N LYS A 151 18.02 -10.31 -2.34
CA LYS A 151 19.20 -9.67 -2.94
C LYS A 151 20.31 -9.38 -1.93
N ALA A 152 19.96 -9.14 -0.68
CA ALA A 152 20.93 -8.89 0.39
C ALA A 152 21.63 -10.16 0.90
N LYS A 153 21.04 -11.34 0.67
CA LYS A 153 21.59 -12.65 1.04
C LYS A 153 22.32 -13.34 -0.11
N GLU A 154 22.04 -12.93 -1.34
CA GLU A 154 22.82 -13.30 -2.51
C GLU A 154 24.18 -12.58 -2.42
N ASP A 155 25.15 -13.23 -1.77
CA ASP A 155 26.59 -12.90 -1.80
C ASP A 155 27.15 -13.13 -3.23
N ASP A 156 26.55 -12.51 -4.24
CA ASP A 156 27.05 -12.58 -5.62
C ASP A 156 27.69 -11.25 -6.04
N PRO A 157 29.04 -11.17 -6.02
CA PRO A 157 29.78 -10.00 -6.45
C PRO A 157 29.75 -9.76 -7.98
N GLU A 158 28.92 -10.44 -8.78
CA GLU A 158 28.87 -10.25 -10.25
C GLU A 158 27.85 -9.20 -10.75
N ASN A 159 26.90 -8.74 -9.93
CA ASN A 159 25.84 -7.80 -10.38
C ASN A 159 26.20 -6.29 -10.29
N TRP A 160 27.47 -5.92 -10.15
CA TRP A 160 27.91 -4.50 -10.09
C TRP A 160 28.20 -3.87 -11.46
N THR A 161 28.13 -4.63 -12.56
CA THR A 161 28.27 -4.02 -13.89
C THR A 161 26.94 -3.44 -14.34
N ASN A 162 26.79 -2.13 -14.09
CA ASN A 162 25.81 -1.25 -14.73
C ASN A 162 25.64 -1.58 -16.22
N ASN A 163 24.38 -1.64 -16.67
CA ASN A 163 24.00 -1.28 -18.01
C ASN A 163 22.99 -0.13 -17.95
#